data_AF-A0A949H785-F1
#
_entry.id   AF-A0A949H785-F1
#
_cell.length_a   1.000
_cell.length_b   1.000
_cell.length_c   1.000
_cell.angle_alpha   90.00
_cell.angle_beta   90.00
_cell.angle_gamma   90.00
#
_symmetry.space_group_name_H-M   'P 1'
#
loop_
_entity.id
_entity.type
_entity.pdbx_description
1 polymer ?
#
loop_
_entity_poly.entity_id
_entity_poly.type
_entity_poly.pdbx_seq_one_letter_code
_entity_poly.pdbx_strand_id
1 'polypeptide(L)'
;MSAGQGAPRTRIRGAEVDGLSVDVLLESGRIAAIDPTDAAGPDRGGDADLVIEAAGGALLPGLHDHHVHLLAMAARRRGVDLDRIDTPEAFET
;
A
#
# COMPACT_ATOMS: atom_id res chain seq x y z
N MET A 1 12.72 -0.51 -24.33
CA MET A 1 11.94 -0.37 -23.09
C MET A 1 11.25 -1.70 -22.88
N SER A 2 11.78 -2.56 -22.00
CA SER A 2 11.14 -3.86 -21.76
C SER A 2 9.77 -3.58 -21.18
N ALA A 3 8.71 -4.13 -21.79
CA ALA A 3 7.45 -4.27 -21.10
C ALA A 3 7.77 -4.96 -19.77
N GLY A 4 7.50 -4.28 -18.66
CA GLY A 4 7.56 -4.93 -17.35
C GLY A 4 6.69 -6.16 -17.44
N GLN A 5 7.20 -7.31 -17.01
CA GLN A 5 6.38 -8.50 -16.81
C GLN A 5 5.08 -8.03 -16.13
N GLY A 6 3.94 -8.28 -16.78
CA GLY A 6 2.66 -7.75 -16.33
C GLY A 6 2.49 -8.03 -14.85
N ALA A 7 2.12 -7.01 -14.07
CA ALA A 7 1.98 -7.16 -12.63
C ALA A 7 1.10 -8.38 -12.31
N PRO A 8 1.51 -9.26 -11.39
CA PRO A 8 0.80 -10.50 -11.11
C PRO A 8 -0.64 -10.20 -10.69
N ARG A 9 -1.58 -11.06 -11.12
CA ARG A 9 -2.96 -10.99 -10.62
C ARG A 9 -2.92 -11.28 -9.13
N THR A 10 -3.40 -10.34 -8.33
CA THR A 10 -3.24 -10.38 -6.87
C THR A 10 -4.60 -10.37 -6.20
N ARG A 11 -4.88 -11.32 -5.30
CA ARG A 11 -6.07 -11.29 -4.45
C ARG A 11 -5.68 -10.88 -3.03
N ILE A 12 -6.36 -9.87 -2.50
CA ILE A 12 -6.33 -9.53 -1.07
C ILE A 12 -7.54 -10.21 -0.44
N ARG A 13 -7.32 -11.10 0.52
CA ARG A 13 -8.36 -11.95 1.11
C ARG A 13 -8.76 -11.52 2.51
N GLY A 14 -10.06 -11.51 2.79
CA GLY A 14 -10.62 -11.24 4.11
C GLY A 14 -10.29 -9.84 4.62
N ALA A 15 -10.33 -8.85 3.75
CA ALA A 15 -10.14 -7.46 4.10
C ALA A 15 -11.46 -6.82 4.53
N GLU A 16 -11.38 -5.75 5.31
CA GLU A 16 -12.53 -4.91 5.65
C GLU A 16 -12.59 -3.67 4.74
N VAL A 17 -13.74 -3.43 4.12
CA VAL A 17 -14.05 -2.21 3.34
C VAL A 17 -15.43 -1.71 3.76
N ASP A 18 -15.50 -0.49 4.29
CA ASP A 18 -16.74 0.13 4.77
C ASP A 18 -17.54 -0.78 5.74
N GLY A 19 -16.83 -1.49 6.63
CA GLY A 19 -17.42 -2.42 7.60
C GLY A 19 -17.82 -3.80 7.03
N LEU A 20 -17.55 -4.07 5.75
CA LEU A 20 -17.85 -5.33 5.08
C LEU A 20 -16.59 -6.16 4.89
N SER A 21 -16.67 -7.47 5.18
CA SER A 21 -15.60 -8.43 4.87
C SER A 21 -15.64 -8.81 3.38
N VAL A 22 -14.55 -8.54 2.67
CA VAL A 22 -14.43 -8.74 1.22
C VAL A 22 -13.07 -9.33 0.81
N ASP A 23 -13.10 -10.01 -0.33
CA ASP A 23 -11.92 -10.36 -1.12
C ASP A 23 -11.82 -9.41 -2.32
N VAL A 24 -10.64 -8.86 -2.59
CA VAL A 24 -10.40 -7.92 -3.69
C VAL A 24 -9.40 -8.50 -4.67
N LEU A 25 -9.80 -8.64 -5.94
CA LEU A 25 -8.91 -9.07 -7.02
C LEU A 25 -8.35 -7.85 -7.75
N LEU A 26 -7.03 -7.87 -7.95
CA LEU A 26 -6.26 -6.89 -8.71
C LEU A 26 -5.73 -7.52 -9.98
N GLU A 27 -5.91 -6.85 -11.11
CA GLU A 27 -5.38 -7.24 -12.41
C GLU A 27 -4.86 -6.02 -13.16
N SER A 28 -3.64 -6.10 -13.69
CA SER A 28 -3.03 -5.01 -14.46
C SER A 28 -3.05 -3.65 -13.72
N GLY A 29 -2.85 -3.68 -12.39
CA GLY A 29 -2.84 -2.48 -11.54
C GLY A 29 -4.21 -1.85 -11.29
N ARG A 30 -5.31 -2.57 -11.57
CA ARG A 30 -6.69 -2.12 -11.32
C ARG A 30 -7.45 -3.13 -10.47
N ILE A 31 -8.48 -2.67 -9.78
CA ILE A 31 -9.46 -3.54 -9.13
C ILE A 31 -10.30 -4.21 -10.22
N ALA A 32 -10.24 -5.53 -10.28
CA ALA A 32 -10.98 -6.36 -11.23
C ALA A 32 -12.30 -6.89 -10.64
N ALA A 33 -12.31 -7.20 -9.34
CA ALA A 33 -13.49 -7.66 -8.61
C ALA A 33 -13.40 -7.32 -7.13
N ILE A 34 -14.56 -7.15 -6.49
CA ILE A 34 -14.74 -7.05 -5.04
C ILE A 34 -15.90 -8.01 -4.70
N ASP A 35 -15.60 -9.08 -3.97
CA ASP A 35 -16.56 -10.13 -3.63
C ASP A 35 -16.66 -10.26 -2.10
N PRO A 36 -17.85 -10.56 -1.52
CA PRO A 36 -17.94 -10.90 -0.11
C PRO A 36 -17.13 -12.17 0.22
N THR A 37 -16.38 -12.16 1.33
CA THR A 37 -15.47 -13.26 1.72
C THR A 37 -16.18 -14.63 1.85
N ASP A 38 -17.44 -14.63 2.28
CA ASP A 38 -18.23 -15.85 2.54
C ASP A 38 -19.07 -16.31 1.33
N ALA A 39 -19.04 -15.59 0.21
CA ALA A 39 -19.76 -15.97 -0.99
C ALA A 39 -19.10 -17.21 -1.62
N ALA A 40 -19.72 -18.38 -1.45
CA ALA A 40 -19.19 -19.68 -1.86
C ALA A 40 -18.48 -19.70 -3.24
N GLY A 41 -17.19 -20.08 -3.22
CA GLY A 41 -16.35 -20.43 -4.37
C GLY A 41 -14.93 -19.85 -4.27
N PRO A 42 -13.85 -20.66 -4.32
CA PRO A 42 -12.47 -20.15 -4.24
C PRO A 42 -12.08 -19.23 -5.41
N ASP A 43 -12.85 -19.23 -6.51
CA ASP A 43 -12.45 -18.66 -7.79
C ASP A 43 -13.39 -17.56 -8.33
N ARG A 44 -14.21 -16.94 -7.48
CA ARG A 44 -15.03 -15.78 -7.93
C ARG A 44 -14.11 -14.63 -8.36
N GLY A 45 -14.24 -14.20 -9.62
CA GLY A 45 -13.33 -13.24 -10.26
C GLY A 45 -12.12 -13.87 -10.97
N GLY A 46 -11.88 -15.19 -10.83
CA GLY A 46 -10.78 -15.94 -11.46
C GLY A 46 -9.62 -16.27 -10.51
N ASP A 47 -8.66 -17.04 -11.03
CA ASP A 47 -7.40 -17.40 -10.34
C ASP A 47 -6.50 -16.18 -10.12
N ALA A 48 -5.78 -16.18 -9.00
CA ALA A 48 -4.77 -15.19 -8.66
C ALA A 48 -3.37 -15.84 -8.63
N ASP A 49 -2.37 -15.12 -9.15
CA ASP A 49 -0.96 -15.52 -9.08
C ASP A 49 -0.39 -15.33 -7.67
N LEU A 50 -0.94 -14.35 -6.94
CA LEU A 50 -0.54 -13.97 -5.59
C LEU A 50 -1.75 -13.78 -4.69
N VAL A 51 -1.70 -14.32 -3.48
CA VAL A 51 -2.71 -14.09 -2.44
C VAL A 51 -2.07 -13.38 -1.25
N ILE A 52 -2.73 -12.32 -0.77
CA ILE A 52 -2.36 -11.56 0.41
C ILE A 52 -3.49 -11.71 1.43
N GLU A 53 -3.21 -12.32 2.58
CA GLU A 53 -4.18 -12.45 3.67
C GLU A 53 -4.23 -11.15 4.47
N ALA A 54 -5.39 -10.47 4.48
CA ALA A 54 -5.58 -9.22 5.21
C ALA A 54 -5.93 -9.44 6.69
N ALA A 55 -6.30 -10.67 7.09
CA ALA A 55 -6.63 -11.04 8.47
C ALA A 55 -7.67 -10.11 9.14
N GLY A 56 -8.65 -9.63 8.38
CA GLY A 56 -9.67 -8.69 8.84
C GLY A 56 -9.22 -7.23 8.91
N GLY A 57 -8.02 -6.90 8.41
CA GLY A 57 -7.53 -5.53 8.35
C GLY A 57 -8.29 -4.67 7.33
N ALA A 58 -8.39 -3.37 7.62
CA ALA A 58 -9.01 -2.40 6.72
C ALA A 58 -8.21 -2.23 5.43
N LEU A 59 -8.87 -2.40 4.28
CA LEU A 59 -8.34 -2.08 2.97
C LEU A 59 -8.83 -0.70 2.54
N LEU A 60 -7.93 0.27 2.64
CA LEU A 60 -8.20 1.66 2.30
C LEU A 60 -7.64 2.01 0.92
N PRO A 61 -8.18 3.03 0.25
CA PRO A 61 -7.48 3.66 -0.86
C PRO A 61 -6.08 4.11 -0.42
N GLY A 62 -5.12 4.02 -1.35
CA GLY A 62 -3.78 4.55 -1.10
C GLY A 62 -3.84 6.04 -0.75
N LEU A 63 -3.01 6.46 0.21
CA LEU A 63 -2.93 7.86 0.59
C LEU A 63 -2.52 8.71 -0.61
N HIS A 64 -3.29 9.76 -0.90
CA HIS A 64 -3.02 10.69 -1.98
C HIS A 64 -2.73 12.08 -1.39
N ASP A 65 -1.47 12.47 -1.40
CA ASP A 65 -1.03 13.79 -0.98
C ASP A 65 -1.13 14.77 -2.17
N HIS A 66 -1.97 15.79 -2.02
CA HIS A 66 -2.25 16.77 -3.06
C HIS A 66 -1.16 17.84 -3.20
N HIS A 67 -0.31 18.03 -2.20
CA HIS A 67 0.72 19.06 -2.24
C HIS A 67 1.92 18.68 -1.38
N VAL A 68 2.95 18.13 -2.04
CA VAL A 68 4.18 17.70 -1.39
C VAL A 68 5.40 18.26 -2.10
N HIS A 69 6.38 18.72 -1.32
CA HIS A 69 7.67 19.18 -1.83
C HIS A 69 8.69 18.02 -1.80
N LEU A 70 8.63 17.13 -2.79
CA LEU A 70 9.45 15.90 -2.82
C LEU A 70 10.96 16.17 -2.66
N LEU A 71 11.50 17.20 -3.29
CA LEU A 71 12.91 17.56 -3.17
C LEU A 71 13.27 18.09 -1.77
N ALA A 72 12.37 18.84 -1.14
CA ALA A 72 12.57 19.31 0.23
C ALA A 72 12.52 18.13 1.22
N MET A 73 11.61 17.17 1.03
CA MET A 73 11.59 15.93 1.82
C MET A 73 12.86 15.10 1.65
N ALA A 74 13.39 15.01 0.42
CA ALA A 74 14.65 14.33 0.17
C ALA A 74 15.82 15.06 0.86
N ALA A 75 15.85 16.39 0.83
CA ALA A 75 16.85 17.19 1.54
C ALA A 75 16.76 16.99 3.06
N ARG A 76 15.56 17.05 3.65
CA ARG A 76 15.35 16.80 5.09
C ARG A 76 15.75 15.38 5.51
N ARG A 77 15.52 14.37 4.66
CA ARG A 77 15.92 12.98 4.91
C ARG A 77 17.43 12.74 4.83
N ARG A 78 18.17 13.58 4.07
CA ARG A 78 19.62 13.45 3.89
C ARG A 78 20.43 14.42 4.75
N GLY A 79 19.78 15.43 5.32
CA GLY A 79 20.40 16.39 6.22
C GLY A 79 20.75 15.77 7.57
N VAL A 80 21.69 16.39 8.27
CA VAL A 80 21.94 16.11 9.69
C VAL A 80 20.81 16.72 10.49
N ASP A 81 20.21 15.93 11.38
CA ASP A 81 19.16 16.41 12.27
C ASP A 81 19.78 17.07 13.49
N LEU A 82 19.61 18.38 13.60
CA LEU A 82 20.11 19.19 14.71
C LEU A 82 19.01 19.58 15.69
N ASP A 83 17.78 19.04 15.57
CA ASP A 83 16.62 19.47 16.37
C ASP A 83 16.84 19.34 17.90
N ARG A 84 17.82 18.54 18.32
CA ARG A 84 18.18 18.31 19.73
C ARG A 84 19.49 18.96 20.17
N ILE A 85 20.11 19.78 19.33
CA ILE A 85 21.33 20.51 19.66
C ILE A 85 20.91 21.87 20.26
N ASP A 86 20.96 21.96 21.59
CA ASP A 86 20.51 23.12 22.35
C ASP A 86 21.66 23.99 22.88
N THR A 87 22.92 23.55 22.71
CA THR A 87 24.12 24.36 22.98
C THR A 87 25.16 24.26 21.86
N PRO A 88 26.05 25.26 21.71
CA PRO A 88 27.17 25.20 20.76
C PRO A 88 28.12 24.03 21.01
N GLU A 89 28.39 23.68 22.27
CA GLU A 89 29.28 22.57 22.62
C GLU A 89 28.72 21.21 22.14
N ALA A 90 27.39 21.06 22.16
CA ALA A 90 26.74 19.87 21.65
C ALA A 90 26.84 19.71 20.12
N PHE A 91 27.18 20.80 19.39
CA PHE A 91 27.41 20.76 17.94
C PHE A 91 28.83 20.28 17.56
N GLU A 92 29.78 20.35 18.49
CA GLU A 92 31.20 20.05 18.24
C GLU A 92 31.58 18.57 18.46
N THR A 93 30.62 17.71 18.84
CA THR A 93 30.82 16.29 19.16
C THR A 93 30.30 15.38 18.05
#